data_AF-A0A656GCM0-F1
#
_entry.id   AF-A0A656GCM0-F1
#
_cell.length_a   1.000
_cell.length_b   1.000
_cell.length_c   1.000
_cell.angle_alpha   90.00
_cell.angle_beta   90.00
_cell.angle_gamma   90.00
#
_symmetry.space_group_name_H-M   'P 1'
#
loop_
_entity.id
_entity.type
_entity.pdbx_description
1 polymer ?
#
loop_
_entity_poly.entity_id
_entity_poly.type
_entity_poly.pdbx_seq_one_letter_code
_entity_poly.pdbx_strand_id
1 'polypeptide(L)'
;MSGIPLEIITAWSGRKNSEQTHTYIHTSEDEKADRISAIINSGVADASQIRIITEEQLAQATNLPASSTSTGICTQSLNVNPCNFLNDFMSQCFMCSEACHIAGDSKATVLLEQDCTYQKARLEMVENDPRLRNSLVMQNWYIAHSQNVHSLGMLITLMKDHPQGTVIRYSKRCFEFSLTDLRTMRVSNIKLALPDHEHRLKLLIDKSVIEPKNLENSDLQSLLSSFGLIGSQE
;
A
#
# COMPACT_ATOMS: atom_id res chain seq x y z
N MET A 1 34.21 24.09 21.16
CA MET A 1 34.56 25.11 20.15
C MET A 1 33.76 26.38 20.41
N SER A 2 34.36 27.57 20.26
CA SER A 2 33.64 28.85 20.31
C SER A 2 32.51 28.83 19.28
N GLY A 3 31.24 28.91 19.68
CA GLY A 3 30.04 28.71 18.85
C GLY A 3 29.80 29.76 17.75
N ILE A 4 30.83 30.06 16.97
CA ILE A 4 30.81 31.02 15.87
C ILE A 4 30.33 30.27 14.61
N PRO A 5 29.29 30.77 13.92
CA PRO A 5 28.78 30.17 12.70
C PRO A 5 29.85 30.05 11.60
N LEU A 6 29.75 28.99 10.80
CA LEU A 6 30.72 28.66 9.77
C LEU A 6 30.84 29.77 8.72
N GLU A 7 29.73 30.43 8.38
CA GLU A 7 29.72 31.51 7.40
C GLU A 7 30.60 32.68 7.85
N ILE A 8 30.64 32.96 9.16
CA ILE A 8 31.49 34.02 9.73
C ILE A 8 32.96 33.62 9.64
N ILE A 9 33.29 32.36 9.92
CA ILE A 9 34.66 31.85 9.81
C ILE A 9 35.13 31.88 8.35
N THR A 10 34.27 31.52 7.39
CA THR A 10 34.56 31.60 5.95
C THR A 10 34.81 33.04 5.52
N ALA A 11 33.98 33.99 5.96
CA ALA A 11 34.14 35.40 5.64
C ALA A 11 35.43 36.01 6.23
N TRP A 12 35.74 35.72 7.50
CA TRP A 12 36.96 36.21 8.16
C TRP A 12 38.24 35.60 7.61
N SER A 13 38.18 34.36 7.15
CA SER A 13 39.32 33.69 6.52
C SER A 13 39.53 34.08 5.05
N GLY A 14 38.70 34.99 4.50
CA GLY A 14 38.81 35.46 3.12
C GLY A 14 38.51 34.39 2.07
N ARG A 15 37.84 33.29 2.46
CA ARG A 15 37.54 32.18 1.57
C ARG A 15 36.26 32.46 0.79
N LYS A 16 36.26 32.08 -0.49
CA LYS A 16 35.09 32.27 -1.38
C LYS A 16 33.99 31.23 -1.17
N ASN A 17 34.34 30.03 -0.68
CA ASN A 17 33.41 28.91 -0.49
C ASN A 17 33.58 28.31 0.92
N SER A 18 32.46 28.00 1.58
CA SER A 18 32.39 27.36 2.89
C SER A 18 32.98 25.94 2.90
N GLU A 19 32.96 25.24 1.76
CA GLU A 19 33.58 23.91 1.60
C GLU A 19 35.09 23.93 1.87
N GLN A 20 35.79 24.99 1.49
CA GLN A 20 37.22 25.15 1.79
C GLN A 20 37.49 25.37 3.27
N THR A 21 36.49 25.82 4.03
CA THR A 21 36.60 26.04 5.48
C THR A 21 36.45 24.71 6.22
N HIS A 22 35.60 23.80 5.71
CA HIS A 22 35.43 22.46 6.26
C HIS A 22 36.72 21.63 6.28
N THR A 23 37.64 21.82 5.33
CA THR A 23 38.95 21.13 5.30
C THR A 23 39.81 21.40 6.53
N TYR A 24 39.62 22.55 7.19
CA TYR A 24 40.40 22.97 8.36
C TYR A 24 39.66 22.82 9.69
N ILE A 25 38.35 22.52 9.63
CA ILE A 25 37.57 22.25 10.83
C ILE A 25 37.66 20.76 11.11
N HIS A 26 38.62 20.41 11.96
CA HIS A 26 38.71 19.10 12.56
C HIS A 26 37.63 18.97 13.63
N THR A 27 36.43 18.57 13.23
CA THR A 27 35.43 18.01 14.15
C THR A 27 35.75 16.55 14.37
N SER A 28 35.69 16.07 15.61
CA SER A 28 35.81 14.64 15.90
C SER A 28 34.65 13.88 15.24
N GLU A 29 34.83 12.59 15.01
CA GLU A 29 33.74 11.74 14.52
C GLU A 29 32.56 11.75 15.49
N ASP A 30 32.82 11.82 16.80
CA ASP A 30 31.81 11.96 17.84
C ASP A 30 30.99 13.25 17.69
N GLU A 31 31.64 14.41 17.47
CA GLU A 31 30.94 15.68 17.26
C GLU A 31 30.10 15.68 15.96
N LYS A 32 30.54 14.97 14.93
CA LYS A 32 29.76 14.78 13.69
C LYS A 32 28.56 13.88 13.94
N ALA A 33 28.75 12.77 14.67
CA ALA A 33 27.69 11.85 15.05
C ALA A 33 26.64 12.54 15.92
N ASP A 34 27.06 13.39 16.88
CA ASP A 34 26.17 14.16 17.74
C ASP A 34 25.34 15.19 16.96
N ARG A 35 25.92 15.84 15.95
CA ARG A 35 25.15 16.76 15.07
C ARG A 35 24.16 16.00 14.20
N ILE A 36 24.54 14.84 13.67
CA ILE A 36 23.64 13.99 12.89
C ILE A 36 22.53 13.44 13.78
N SER A 37 22.85 12.98 15.00
CA SER A 37 21.87 12.48 15.95
C SER A 37 20.89 13.58 16.40
N ALA A 38 21.36 14.81 16.59
CA ALA A 38 20.49 15.95 16.93
C ALA A 38 19.53 16.33 15.78
N ILE A 39 19.95 16.16 14.52
CA ILE A 39 19.08 16.38 13.35
C ILE A 39 18.05 15.25 13.23
N ILE A 40 18.49 13.99 13.37
CA ILE A 40 17.64 12.80 13.31
C ILE A 40 16.61 12.77 14.45
N ASN A 41 17.01 13.20 15.66
CA ASN A 41 16.18 13.20 16.87
C ASN A 41 15.49 14.55 17.14
N SER A 42 15.37 15.43 16.13
CA SER A 42 14.59 16.67 16.28
C SER A 42 13.15 16.28 16.65
N GLY A 43 12.72 16.67 17.87
CA GLY A 43 11.63 16.08 18.66
C GLY A 43 10.20 16.15 18.14
N VAL A 44 9.98 15.99 16.84
CA VAL A 44 8.72 15.55 16.29
C VAL A 44 8.65 14.05 16.59
N ALA A 45 7.69 13.62 17.41
CA ALA A 45 7.35 12.21 17.53
C ALA A 45 6.87 11.72 16.15
N ASP A 46 7.83 11.35 15.30
CA ASP A 46 7.60 11.04 13.90
C ASP A 46 6.85 9.70 13.84
N ALA A 47 5.90 9.56 12.93
CA ALA A 47 5.17 8.31 12.73
C ALA A 47 6.11 7.12 12.42
N SER A 48 7.36 7.41 12.01
CA SER A 48 8.44 6.43 11.91
C SER A 48 8.80 5.78 13.27
N GLN A 49 8.72 6.52 14.38
CA GLN A 49 9.03 6.00 15.72
C GLN A 49 8.01 4.94 16.14
N ILE A 50 6.72 5.13 15.87
CA ILE A 50 5.68 4.14 16.25
C ILE A 50 5.96 2.80 15.56
N ARG A 51 6.33 2.81 14.26
CA ARG A 51 6.65 1.59 13.52
C ARG A 51 7.88 0.88 14.10
N ILE A 52 8.95 1.62 14.36
CA ILE A 52 10.21 1.07 14.91
C ILE A 52 9.99 0.50 16.32
N ILE A 53 9.30 1.23 17.19
CA ILE A 53 8.99 0.76 18.56
C ILE A 53 8.14 -0.51 18.51
N THR A 54 7.12 -0.54 17.64
CA THR A 54 6.25 -1.71 17.49
C THR A 54 7.01 -2.89 16.89
N GLU A 55 7.94 -2.66 15.97
CA GLU A 55 8.82 -3.68 15.38
C GLU A 55 9.69 -4.35 16.44
N GLU A 56 10.36 -3.57 17.28
CA GLU A 56 11.16 -4.08 18.39
C GLU A 56 10.31 -4.86 19.40
N GLN A 57 9.16 -4.30 19.79
CA GLN A 57 8.23 -4.93 20.72
C GLN A 57 7.68 -6.25 20.17
N LEU A 58 7.33 -6.28 18.88
CA LEU A 58 6.82 -7.48 18.22
C LEU A 58 7.90 -8.56 18.18
N ALA A 59 9.12 -8.21 17.77
CA ALA A 59 10.25 -9.15 17.75
C ALA A 59 10.52 -9.76 19.13
N GLN A 60 10.52 -8.93 20.17
CA GLN A 60 10.70 -9.39 21.57
C GLN A 60 9.54 -10.25 22.07
N ALA A 61 8.30 -9.87 21.77
CA ALA A 61 7.11 -10.57 22.26
C ALA A 61 6.89 -11.93 21.56
N THR A 62 7.15 -12.02 20.26
CA THR A 62 6.87 -13.22 19.48
C THR A 62 8.08 -14.10 19.22
N ASN A 63 9.30 -13.63 19.48
CA ASN A 63 10.57 -14.28 19.07
C ASN A 63 10.60 -14.63 17.56
N LEU A 64 9.94 -13.79 16.75
CA LEU A 64 9.94 -13.88 15.30
C LEU A 64 10.76 -12.72 14.74
N PRO A 65 11.40 -12.89 13.57
CA PRO A 65 12.01 -11.77 12.90
C PRO A 65 10.93 -10.73 12.60
N ALA A 66 11.25 -9.46 12.79
CA ALA A 66 10.40 -8.35 12.41
C ALA A 66 11.23 -7.46 11.48
N SER A 67 10.68 -7.11 10.33
CA SER A 67 11.34 -6.21 9.38
C SER A 67 10.34 -5.18 8.88
N SER A 68 10.65 -3.92 9.07
CA SER A 68 9.86 -2.80 8.54
C SER A 68 9.71 -2.86 7.02
N THR A 69 8.48 -2.77 6.53
CA THR A 69 8.12 -2.64 5.12
C THR A 69 7.49 -1.28 4.86
N SER A 70 7.06 -0.96 3.62
CA SER A 70 6.46 0.36 3.35
C SER A 70 5.07 0.51 3.98
N THR A 71 4.33 -0.59 4.08
CA THR A 71 2.94 -0.67 4.57
C THR A 71 2.79 -1.18 6.01
N GLY A 72 3.88 -1.62 6.66
CA GLY A 72 3.82 -2.18 8.02
C GLY A 72 5.10 -2.90 8.42
N ILE A 73 4.96 -4.07 9.02
CA ILE A 73 6.04 -4.96 9.49
C ILE A 73 5.83 -6.35 8.90
N CYS A 74 6.89 -6.98 8.43
CA CYS A 74 6.89 -8.38 7.99
C CYS A 74 7.48 -9.28 9.07
N THR A 75 6.79 -10.37 9.42
CA THR A 75 7.28 -11.39 10.36
C THR A 75 8.02 -12.55 9.69
N GLN A 76 8.19 -12.50 8.37
CA GLN A 76 8.95 -13.50 7.62
C GLN A 76 10.45 -13.31 7.85
N SER A 77 11.19 -14.41 8.01
CA SER A 77 12.65 -14.38 7.97
C SER A 77 13.14 -14.17 6.53
N LEU A 78 13.21 -12.90 6.09
CA LEU A 78 13.61 -12.54 4.72
C LEU A 78 15.05 -12.95 4.38
N ASN A 79 15.90 -13.14 5.39
CA ASN A 79 17.27 -13.62 5.24
C ASN A 79 17.35 -15.11 4.87
N VAL A 80 16.35 -15.90 5.29
CA VAL A 80 16.31 -17.36 5.08
C VAL A 80 15.41 -17.71 3.91
N ASN A 81 14.23 -17.08 3.85
CA ASN A 81 13.24 -17.31 2.82
C ASN A 81 12.93 -15.97 2.13
N PRO A 82 13.25 -15.80 0.84
CA PRO A 82 12.88 -14.61 0.11
C PRO A 82 11.36 -14.48 0.03
N CYS A 83 10.86 -13.25 -0.06
CA CYS A 83 9.44 -13.02 -0.19
C CYS A 83 8.96 -13.40 -1.59
N ASN A 84 7.85 -14.14 -1.68
CA ASN A 84 7.18 -14.41 -2.95
C ASN A 84 6.34 -13.22 -3.46
N PHE A 85 6.16 -12.20 -2.62
CA PHE A 85 5.47 -10.97 -2.97
C PHE A 85 6.48 -10.02 -3.63
N LEU A 86 6.22 -9.64 -4.87
CA LEU A 86 7.15 -8.85 -5.69
C LEU A 86 7.28 -7.41 -5.17
N ASN A 87 6.18 -6.86 -4.67
CA ASN A 87 6.11 -5.59 -3.95
C ASN A 87 4.82 -5.48 -3.13
N ASP A 88 4.76 -4.48 -2.25
CA ASP A 88 3.69 -4.30 -1.27
C ASP A 88 2.28 -4.18 -1.90
N PHE A 89 2.17 -3.66 -3.12
CA PHE A 89 0.89 -3.30 -3.76
C PHE A 89 0.42 -4.29 -4.82
N MET A 90 1.31 -4.66 -5.75
CA MET A 90 1.01 -5.57 -6.86
C MET A 90 0.70 -6.97 -6.34
N SER A 91 1.40 -7.39 -5.28
CA SER A 91 1.18 -8.70 -4.67
C SER A 91 0.25 -8.64 -3.45
N GLN A 92 -0.25 -7.46 -3.07
CA GLN A 92 -1.14 -7.26 -1.92
C GLN A 92 -0.53 -7.81 -0.63
N CYS A 93 0.61 -7.24 -0.21
CA CYS A 93 1.28 -7.63 1.03
C CYS A 93 0.33 -7.55 2.24
N PHE A 94 -0.68 -6.67 2.20
CA PHE A 94 -1.71 -6.61 3.25
C PHE A 94 -2.54 -7.89 3.44
N MET A 95 -2.55 -8.80 2.47
CA MET A 95 -3.18 -10.11 2.59
C MET A 95 -2.17 -11.25 2.76
N CYS A 96 -0.90 -10.95 3.05
CA CYS A 96 0.10 -11.92 3.46
C CYS A 96 -0.11 -12.29 4.94
N SER A 97 0.05 -13.55 5.30
CA SER A 97 -0.05 -14.01 6.70
C SER A 97 1.06 -13.45 7.59
N GLU A 98 2.19 -13.12 6.98
CA GLU A 98 3.38 -12.57 7.66
C GLU A 98 3.35 -11.04 7.73
N ALA A 99 2.45 -10.38 7.00
CA ALA A 99 2.32 -8.94 7.07
C ALA A 99 1.51 -8.53 8.31
N CYS A 100 2.04 -7.54 9.02
CA CYS A 100 1.44 -6.89 10.16
C CYS A 100 1.33 -5.40 9.87
N HIS A 101 0.18 -4.81 10.17
CA HIS A 101 -0.06 -3.37 10.04
C HIS A 101 -0.20 -2.76 11.42
N ILE A 102 0.04 -1.46 11.53
CA ILE A 102 0.10 -0.79 12.83
C ILE A 102 -0.93 0.33 12.84
N ALA A 103 -1.81 0.31 13.83
CA ALA A 103 -2.72 1.41 14.06
C ALA A 103 -1.94 2.68 14.45
N GLY A 104 -2.32 3.83 13.88
CA GLY A 104 -1.62 5.10 14.06
C GLY A 104 -0.42 5.34 13.15
N ASP A 105 -0.06 4.39 12.28
CA ASP A 105 0.99 4.58 11.28
C ASP A 105 0.48 5.41 10.11
N SER A 106 0.67 6.73 10.20
CA SER A 106 0.17 7.67 9.20
C SER A 106 0.82 7.46 7.82
N LYS A 107 2.11 7.11 7.76
CA LYS A 107 2.83 6.92 6.50
C LYS A 107 2.30 5.69 5.74
N ALA A 108 2.13 4.57 6.43
CA ALA A 108 1.53 3.37 5.84
C ALA A 108 0.06 3.62 5.47
N THR A 109 -0.70 4.29 6.34
CA THR A 109 -2.13 4.55 6.10
C THR A 109 -2.34 5.37 4.82
N VAL A 110 -1.61 6.48 4.65
CA VAL A 110 -1.71 7.32 3.45
C VAL A 110 -1.39 6.53 2.18
N LEU A 111 -0.36 5.69 2.26
CA LEU A 111 0.10 4.88 1.14
C LEU A 111 -0.92 3.79 0.77
N LEU A 112 -1.55 3.16 1.75
CA LEU A 112 -2.65 2.21 1.54
C LEU A 112 -3.92 2.90 1.02
N GLU A 113 -4.21 4.14 1.43
CA GLU A 113 -5.32 4.93 0.91
C GLU A 113 -5.16 5.30 -0.57
N GLN A 114 -3.94 5.68 -0.95
CA GLN A 114 -3.59 5.93 -2.35
C GLN A 114 -3.77 4.67 -3.20
N ASP A 115 -3.28 3.52 -2.71
CA ASP A 115 -3.50 2.23 -3.39
C ASP A 115 -4.99 1.89 -3.48
N CYS A 116 -5.74 2.01 -2.38
CA CYS A 116 -7.19 1.77 -2.36
C CYS A 116 -7.94 2.62 -3.38
N THR A 117 -7.53 3.89 -3.57
CA THR A 117 -8.10 4.78 -4.58
C THR A 117 -7.82 4.24 -6.00
N TYR A 118 -6.57 3.82 -6.26
CA TYR A 118 -6.20 3.24 -7.55
C TYR A 118 -6.95 1.92 -7.84
N GLN A 119 -7.08 1.04 -6.86
CA GLN A 119 -7.80 -0.23 -7.04
C GLN A 119 -9.31 -0.01 -7.24
N LYS A 120 -9.91 0.99 -6.59
CA LYS A 120 -11.31 1.38 -6.87
C LYS A 120 -11.49 1.88 -8.30
N ALA A 121 -10.59 2.74 -8.78
CA ALA A 121 -10.62 3.20 -10.17
C ALA A 121 -10.50 2.03 -11.17
N ARG A 122 -9.68 1.02 -10.87
CA ARG A 122 -9.58 -0.20 -11.70
C ARG A 122 -10.86 -1.02 -11.72
N LEU A 123 -11.56 -1.12 -10.59
CA LEU A 123 -12.89 -1.75 -10.55
C LEU A 123 -13.86 -0.99 -11.45
N GLU A 124 -13.93 0.33 -11.32
CA GLU A 124 -14.79 1.17 -12.16
C GLU A 124 -14.48 1.02 -13.66
N MET A 125 -13.20 0.92 -14.04
CA MET A 125 -12.82 0.66 -15.43
C MET A 125 -13.37 -0.69 -15.94
N VAL A 126 -13.32 -1.73 -15.12
CA VAL A 126 -13.83 -3.07 -15.49
C VAL A 126 -15.34 -3.10 -15.50
N GLU A 127 -16.02 -2.39 -14.58
CA GLU A 127 -17.49 -2.25 -14.58
C GLU A 127 -18.02 -1.66 -15.89
N ASN A 128 -17.24 -0.75 -16.51
CA ASN A 128 -17.58 -0.11 -17.77
C ASN A 128 -17.05 -0.85 -19.01
N ASP A 129 -16.30 -1.94 -18.85
CA ASP A 129 -15.76 -2.70 -20.00
C ASP A 129 -16.84 -3.60 -20.62
N PRO A 130 -17.16 -3.44 -21.93
CA PRO A 130 -18.15 -4.27 -22.61
C PRO A 130 -17.88 -5.78 -22.54
N ARG A 131 -16.62 -6.18 -22.36
CA ARG A 131 -16.22 -7.59 -22.30
C ARG A 131 -16.59 -8.26 -20.98
N LEU A 132 -16.84 -7.51 -19.92
CA LEU A 132 -17.17 -8.04 -18.59
C LEU A 132 -18.35 -9.03 -18.65
N ARG A 133 -19.35 -8.74 -19.49
CA ARG A 133 -20.52 -9.60 -19.67
C ARG A 133 -20.19 -11.00 -20.19
N ASN A 134 -19.24 -11.10 -21.10
CA ASN A 134 -18.96 -12.34 -21.84
C ASN A 134 -17.74 -13.08 -21.32
N SER A 135 -16.87 -12.40 -20.56
CA SER A 135 -15.62 -12.96 -20.07
C SER A 135 -15.75 -13.45 -18.63
N LEU A 136 -15.83 -14.77 -18.46
CA LEU A 136 -15.82 -15.41 -17.14
C LEU A 136 -14.55 -15.05 -16.34
N VAL A 137 -13.42 -14.89 -17.02
CA VAL A 137 -12.15 -14.50 -16.38
C VAL A 137 -12.26 -13.09 -15.78
N MET A 138 -12.88 -12.14 -16.51
CA MET A 138 -13.09 -10.78 -16.00
C MET A 138 -14.09 -10.75 -14.86
N GLN A 139 -15.15 -11.56 -14.93
CA GLN A 139 -16.14 -11.69 -13.86
C GLN A 139 -15.51 -12.24 -12.57
N ASN A 140 -14.74 -13.32 -12.67
CA ASN A 140 -14.03 -13.91 -11.53
C ASN A 140 -13.01 -12.92 -10.95
N TRP A 141 -12.27 -12.23 -11.83
CA TRP A 141 -11.35 -11.18 -11.40
C TRP A 141 -12.09 -10.05 -10.67
N TYR A 142 -13.22 -9.59 -11.20
CA TYR A 142 -14.01 -8.51 -10.60
C TYR A 142 -14.49 -8.88 -9.20
N ILE A 143 -15.02 -10.10 -9.00
CA ILE A 143 -15.48 -10.56 -7.69
C ILE A 143 -14.31 -10.61 -6.70
N ALA A 144 -13.22 -11.30 -7.06
CA ALA A 144 -12.05 -11.44 -6.19
C ALA A 144 -11.42 -10.08 -5.88
N HIS A 145 -11.28 -9.21 -6.88
CA HIS A 145 -10.69 -7.90 -6.69
C HIS A 145 -11.58 -6.99 -5.83
N SER A 146 -12.91 -7.05 -6.01
CA SER A 146 -13.86 -6.29 -5.19
C SER A 146 -13.77 -6.67 -3.70
N GLN A 147 -13.63 -7.96 -3.40
CA GLN A 147 -13.42 -8.45 -2.04
C GLN A 147 -12.10 -7.93 -1.45
N ASN A 148 -11.03 -7.94 -2.23
CA ASN A 148 -9.72 -7.47 -1.79
C ASN A 148 -9.75 -5.95 -1.52
N VAL A 149 -10.38 -5.16 -2.39
CA VAL A 149 -10.54 -3.71 -2.19
C VAL A 149 -11.38 -3.39 -0.96
N HIS A 150 -12.46 -4.16 -0.73
CA HIS A 150 -13.25 -4.01 0.48
C HIS A 150 -12.43 -4.32 1.75
N SER A 151 -11.67 -5.41 1.72
CA SER A 151 -10.77 -5.82 2.81
C SER A 151 -9.72 -4.74 3.11
N LEU A 152 -9.12 -4.16 2.07
CA LEU A 152 -8.16 -3.06 2.18
C LEU A 152 -8.80 -1.81 2.81
N GLY A 153 -10.02 -1.46 2.41
CA GLY A 153 -10.77 -0.36 3.04
C GLY A 153 -11.05 -0.59 4.53
N MET A 154 -11.38 -1.83 4.90
CA MET A 154 -11.54 -2.19 6.31
C MET A 154 -10.23 -2.06 7.09
N LEU A 155 -9.12 -2.56 6.54
CA LEU A 155 -7.80 -2.41 7.15
C LEU A 155 -7.45 -0.94 7.41
N ILE A 156 -7.65 -0.06 6.42
CA ILE A 156 -7.41 1.38 6.55
C ILE A 156 -8.24 1.97 7.69
N THR A 157 -9.51 1.56 7.80
CA THR A 157 -10.41 1.98 8.88
C THR A 157 -9.87 1.53 10.24
N LEU A 158 -9.46 0.27 10.35
CA LEU A 158 -8.89 -0.27 11.59
C LEU A 158 -7.58 0.44 11.98
N MET A 159 -6.73 0.78 11.03
CA MET A 159 -5.49 1.50 11.29
C MET A 159 -5.72 2.92 11.84
N LYS A 160 -6.87 3.53 11.56
CA LYS A 160 -7.23 4.87 12.02
C LYS A 160 -8.00 4.87 13.34
N ASP A 161 -8.93 3.94 13.49
CA ASP A 161 -9.89 3.94 14.60
C ASP A 161 -9.36 3.28 15.87
N HIS A 162 -8.34 2.41 15.74
CA HIS A 162 -7.76 1.70 16.89
C HIS A 162 -6.62 2.47 17.56
N PRO A 163 -6.34 2.19 18.85
CA PRO A 163 -5.25 2.83 19.58
C PRO A 163 -3.89 2.65 18.90
N GLN A 164 -3.08 3.70 18.93
CA GLN A 164 -1.75 3.70 18.32
C GLN A 164 -0.88 2.55 18.85
N GLY A 165 -0.17 1.87 17.94
CA GLY A 165 0.67 0.72 18.25
C GLY A 165 -0.06 -0.63 18.29
N THR A 166 -1.39 -0.65 18.08
CA THR A 166 -2.11 -1.92 17.90
C THR A 166 -1.65 -2.61 16.62
N VAL A 167 -1.26 -3.88 16.72
CA VAL A 167 -0.84 -4.69 15.58
C VAL A 167 -2.06 -5.36 14.95
N ILE A 168 -2.26 -5.15 13.67
CA ILE A 168 -3.39 -5.66 12.88
C ILE A 168 -2.85 -6.68 11.88
N ARG A 169 -3.37 -7.91 11.92
CA ARG A 169 -3.01 -9.00 10.99
C ARG A 169 -4.26 -9.53 10.30
N TYR A 170 -4.18 -9.75 8.99
CA TYR A 170 -5.27 -10.32 8.21
C TYR A 170 -5.15 -11.84 8.09
N SER A 171 -6.26 -12.56 8.29
CA SER A 171 -6.36 -14.00 8.09
C SER A 171 -7.27 -14.33 6.90
N LYS A 172 -6.67 -14.77 5.79
CA LYS A 172 -7.40 -15.27 4.61
C LYS A 172 -8.31 -16.47 4.92
N ARG A 173 -7.93 -17.32 5.88
CA ARG A 173 -8.65 -18.57 6.18
C ARG A 173 -9.99 -18.31 6.86
N CYS A 174 -10.01 -17.33 7.77
CA CYS A 174 -11.16 -17.02 8.59
C CYS A 174 -11.89 -15.74 8.15
N PHE A 175 -11.35 -15.03 7.14
CA PHE A 175 -11.82 -13.70 6.71
C PHE A 175 -11.98 -12.76 7.91
N GLU A 176 -10.91 -12.61 8.70
CA GLU A 176 -10.92 -11.81 9.92
C GLU A 176 -9.62 -11.03 10.08
N PHE A 177 -9.70 -9.92 10.81
CA PHE A 177 -8.56 -9.17 11.30
C PHE A 177 -8.33 -9.51 12.76
N SER A 178 -7.12 -9.93 13.09
CA SER A 178 -6.66 -10.09 14.47
C SER A 178 -5.93 -8.82 14.89
N LEU A 179 -6.40 -8.22 15.99
CA LEU A 179 -5.84 -7.02 16.58
C LEU A 179 -5.17 -7.42 17.89
N THR A 180 -3.87 -7.17 17.98
CA THR A 180 -3.05 -7.50 19.12
C THR A 180 -2.51 -6.23 19.73
N ASP A 181 -2.85 -6.01 21.00
CA ASP A 181 -2.19 -5.00 21.83
C ASP A 181 -0.92 -5.61 22.43
N LEU A 182 0.26 -5.16 21.99
CA LEU A 182 1.55 -5.67 22.45
C LEU A 182 1.84 -5.37 23.92
N ARG A 183 1.15 -4.39 24.54
CA ARG A 183 1.34 -4.04 25.95
C ARG A 183 0.58 -4.97 26.87
N THR A 184 -0.64 -5.35 26.48
CA THR A 184 -1.52 -6.22 27.27
C THR A 184 -1.54 -7.68 26.79
N MET A 185 -0.93 -7.95 25.63
CA MET A 185 -0.96 -9.23 24.91
C MET A 185 -2.38 -9.76 24.66
N ARG A 186 -3.37 -8.85 24.61
CA ARG A 186 -4.75 -9.19 24.31
C ARG A 186 -4.97 -9.22 22.81
N VAL A 187 -5.62 -10.29 22.35
CA VAL A 187 -6.00 -10.47 20.95
C VAL A 187 -7.51 -10.35 20.83
N SER A 188 -7.97 -9.47 19.93
CA SER A 188 -9.37 -9.36 19.54
C SER A 188 -9.51 -9.63 18.05
N ASN A 189 -10.52 -10.38 17.65
CA ASN A 189 -10.77 -10.72 16.26
C ASN A 189 -12.00 -9.96 15.74
N ILE A 190 -11.87 -9.34 14.57
CA ILE A 190 -12.95 -8.67 13.85
C ILE A 190 -13.20 -9.44 12.57
N LYS A 191 -14.37 -10.09 12.48
CA LYS A 191 -14.80 -10.79 11.26
C LYS A 191 -15.14 -9.77 10.19
N LEU A 192 -14.67 -10.04 8.97
CA LEU A 192 -14.97 -9.22 7.81
C LEU A 192 -16.31 -9.66 7.20
N ALA A 193 -17.31 -8.79 7.29
CA ALA A 193 -18.57 -8.98 6.58
C ALA A 193 -18.38 -8.53 5.12
N LEU A 194 -18.07 -9.49 4.23
CA LEU A 194 -17.92 -9.21 2.81
C LEU A 194 -19.30 -8.95 2.16
N PRO A 195 -19.47 -7.85 1.41
CA PRO A 195 -20.66 -7.62 0.60
C PRO A 195 -20.87 -8.72 -0.45
N ASP A 196 -22.12 -8.91 -0.89
CA ASP A 196 -22.45 -9.82 -2.00
C ASP A 196 -22.04 -9.19 -3.34
N HIS A 197 -20.77 -9.39 -3.68
CA HIS A 197 -20.19 -8.92 -4.94
C HIS A 197 -20.70 -9.69 -6.16
N GLU A 198 -21.19 -10.92 -5.99
CA GLU A 198 -21.79 -11.71 -7.07
C GLU A 198 -23.14 -11.12 -7.48
N HIS A 199 -23.98 -10.75 -6.51
CA HIS A 199 -25.23 -10.07 -6.78
C HIS A 199 -24.99 -8.71 -7.44
N ARG A 200 -23.99 -7.94 -6.97
CA ARG A 200 -23.60 -6.68 -7.63
C ARG A 200 -23.18 -6.88 -9.08
N LEU A 201 -22.39 -7.92 -9.38
CA LEU A 201 -21.99 -8.24 -10.75
C LEU A 201 -23.20 -8.59 -11.63
N LYS A 202 -24.14 -9.41 -11.13
CA LYS A 202 -25.37 -9.76 -11.85
C LYS A 202 -26.16 -8.50 -12.23
N LEU A 203 -26.34 -7.57 -11.29
CA LEU A 203 -27.01 -6.30 -11.57
C LEU A 203 -26.30 -5.45 -12.65
N LEU A 204 -24.97 -5.46 -12.69
CA LEU A 204 -24.20 -4.75 -13.72
C LEU A 204 -24.40 -5.40 -15.10
N ILE A 205 -24.34 -6.73 -15.16
CA ILE A 205 -24.57 -7.48 -16.39
C ILE A 205 -26.00 -7.24 -16.90
N ASP A 206 -27.00 -7.31 -16.03
CA ASP A 206 -28.41 -7.15 -16.40
C ASP A 206 -28.73 -5.71 -16.89
N LYS A 207 -28.14 -4.68 -16.26
CA LYS A 207 -28.27 -3.29 -16.74
C LYS A 207 -27.71 -3.10 -18.14
N SER A 208 -26.64 -3.81 -18.50
CA SER A 208 -26.04 -3.72 -19.84
C SER A 208 -26.89 -4.36 -20.95
N VAL A 209 -27.85 -5.23 -20.60
CA VAL A 209 -28.76 -5.89 -21.56
C VAL A 209 -29.80 -4.91 -22.12
N ILE A 210 -30.08 -3.80 -21.41
CA ILE A 210 -31.14 -2.84 -21.78
C ILE A 210 -30.66 -1.82 -22.83
N GLU A 211 -29.35 -1.75 -23.13
CA GLU A 211 -28.84 -0.96 -24.26
C GLU A 211 -28.48 -1.85 -25.47
N PRO A 212 -29.45 -2.26 -26.30
CA PRO A 212 -29.12 -2.76 -27.63
C PRO A 212 -28.73 -1.56 -28.48
N LYS A 213 -27.46 -1.16 -28.44
CA LYS A 213 -26.89 -0.46 -29.58
C LYS A 213 -26.76 -1.48 -30.70
N ASN A 214 -27.78 -1.55 -31.55
CA ASN A 214 -27.64 -1.98 -32.94
C ASN A 214 -26.64 -1.02 -33.62
N LEU A 215 -25.36 -1.17 -33.30
CA LEU A 215 -24.29 -0.58 -34.07
C LEU A 215 -24.02 -1.59 -35.18
N GLU A 216 -24.77 -1.45 -36.27
CA GLU A 216 -24.28 -1.92 -37.55
C GLU A 216 -22.88 -1.30 -37.73
N ASN A 217 -21.85 -2.14 -37.66
CA ASN A 217 -20.48 -1.69 -37.75
C ASN A 217 -20.20 -1.32 -39.20
N SER A 218 -20.44 -0.05 -39.53
CA SER A 218 -20.33 0.50 -40.90
C SER A 218 -18.96 0.24 -41.51
N ASP A 219 -17.91 0.24 -40.70
CA ASP A 219 -16.53 0.01 -41.16
C ASP A 219 -16.33 -1.46 -41.53
N LEU A 220 -16.89 -2.37 -40.73
CA LEU A 220 -16.83 -3.80 -40.98
C LEU A 220 -17.69 -4.18 -42.20
N GLN A 221 -18.86 -3.55 -42.37
CA GLN A 221 -19.67 -3.71 -43.58
C GLN A 221 -18.96 -3.13 -44.82
N SER A 222 -18.37 -1.94 -44.73
CA SER A 222 -17.56 -1.36 -45.82
C SER A 222 -16.41 -2.28 -46.23
N LEU A 223 -15.72 -2.87 -45.26
CA LEU A 223 -14.60 -3.77 -45.50
C LEU A 223 -15.10 -5.08 -46.14
N LEU A 224 -16.16 -5.69 -45.62
CA LEU A 224 -16.75 -6.90 -46.21
C LEU A 224 -17.31 -6.66 -47.63
N SER A 225 -17.90 -5.48 -47.88
CA SER A 225 -18.32 -5.05 -49.22
C SER A 225 -17.13 -4.87 -50.17
N SER A 226 -15.99 -4.37 -49.70
CA SER A 226 -14.77 -4.24 -50.52
C SER A 226 -14.22 -5.60 -50.99
N PHE A 227 -14.52 -6.67 -50.26
CA PHE A 227 -14.19 -8.05 -50.63
C PHE A 227 -15.34 -8.79 -51.35
N GLY A 228 -16.46 -8.11 -51.65
CA GLY A 228 -17.60 -8.69 -52.36
C GLY A 228 -18.42 -9.70 -51.56
N LEU A 229 -18.31 -9.69 -50.22
CA LEU A 229 -18.89 -10.72 -49.34
C LEU A 229 -20.31 -10.39 -48.84
N ILE A 230 -20.85 -9.22 -49.18
CA ILE A 230 -22.23 -8.84 -48.83
C ILE A 230 -23.06 -8.87 -50.13
N GLY A 231 -23.53 -10.08 -50.47
CA GLY A 231 -24.26 -10.31 -51.72
C GLY A 231 -24.57 -11.78 -51.98
N SER A 232 -25.38 -12.40 -51.13
CA SER A 232 -26.20 -13.59 -51.47
C SER A 232 -27.22 -13.87 -50.36
N GLN A 233 -28.31 -13.11 -50.36
CA GLN A 233 -29.61 -13.66 -49.96
C GLN A 233 -30.28 -14.16 -51.24
N GLU A 234 -30.13 -15.46 -51.51
CA GLU A 234 -31.14 -16.31 -52.16
C GLU A 234 -31.29 -17.58 -51.31
#